data_AF-A0A7C5Y9N4-F1
#
_entry.id   AF-A0A7C5Y9N4-F1
#
_cell.length_a   1.000
_cell.length_b   1.000
_cell.length_c   1.000
_cell.angle_alpha   90.00
_cell.angle_beta   90.00
_cell.angle_gamma   90.00
#
_symmetry.space_group_name_H-M   'P 1'
#
loop_
_entity.id
_entity.type
_entity.pdbx_description
1 polymer ?
#
loop_
_entity_poly.entity_id
_entity_poly.type
_entity_poly.pdbx_seq_one_letter_code
_entity_poly.pdbx_strand_id
1 'polypeptide(L)'
;MLRLALVLLVCSFVTAQTNLVPNGDFERDENGDGVPDFWMTAGAPHVKQQLVRDVGRDGKGFSGRLVCNEFGNGTPASHAMIC
;
A
#
# COMPACT_ATOMS: atom_id res chain seq x y z
N MET A 1 19.52 3.22 -41.50
CA MET A 1 18.23 3.82 -41.07
C MET A 1 17.23 2.75 -40.62
N LEU A 2 16.77 1.83 -41.49
CA LEU A 2 15.76 0.81 -41.15
C LEU A 2 16.19 -0.19 -40.04
N ARG A 3 17.47 -0.59 -40.02
CA ARG A 3 18.02 -1.49 -38.98
C ARG A 3 18.10 -0.85 -37.58
N LEU A 4 18.23 0.47 -37.50
CA LEU A 4 18.34 1.20 -36.22
C LEU A 4 16.95 1.40 -35.59
N ALA A 5 15.94 1.67 -36.42
CA ALA A 5 14.55 1.76 -36.00
C ALA A 5 14.00 0.42 -35.47
N LEU A 6 14.41 -0.69 -36.09
CA LEU A 6 14.04 -2.04 -35.64
C LEU A 6 14.64 -2.37 -34.26
N VAL A 7 15.89 -1.95 -33.98
CA VAL A 7 16.55 -2.16 -32.68
C VAL A 7 15.87 -1.35 -31.57
N LEU A 8 15.51 -0.09 -31.82
CA LEU A 8 14.81 0.75 -30.85
C LEU A 8 13.38 0.27 -30.54
N LEU A 9 12.68 -0.29 -31.54
CA LEU A 9 11.36 -0.88 -31.34
C LEU A 9 11.42 -2.11 -30.42
N VAL A 10 12.43 -2.97 -30.58
CA VAL A 10 12.59 -4.20 -29.76
C VAL A 10 12.98 -3.87 -28.31
N CYS A 11 13.74 -2.79 -28.06
CA CYS A 11 14.11 -2.36 -26.71
C CYS A 11 12.95 -1.79 -25.89
N SER A 12 11.83 -1.41 -26.52
CA SER A 12 10.69 -0.78 -25.83
C SER A 12 9.78 -1.78 -25.09
N PHE A 13 10.01 -3.09 -25.28
CA PHE A 13 9.23 -4.17 -24.65
C PHE A 13 9.85 -4.69 -23.35
N VAL A 14 10.94 -4.09 -22.89
CA VAL A 14 11.67 -4.52 -21.69
C VAL A 14 11.06 -3.87 -20.44
N THR A 15 10.29 -4.72 -19.75
CA THR A 15 9.93 -4.74 -18.31
C THR A 15 8.94 -3.71 -17.77
N ALA A 16 7.65 -3.96 -18.00
CA ALA A 16 6.67 -3.69 -16.94
C ALA A 16 6.91 -4.74 -15.84
N GLN A 17 7.61 -4.37 -14.77
CA GLN A 17 7.82 -5.24 -13.63
C GLN A 17 6.48 -5.51 -12.95
N THR A 18 6.14 -6.78 -12.75
CA THR A 18 4.92 -7.14 -12.00
C THR A 18 5.03 -6.59 -10.57
N ASN A 19 4.05 -5.79 -10.18
CA ASN A 19 3.93 -5.35 -8.78
C ASN A 19 3.57 -6.57 -7.92
N LEU A 20 4.42 -6.86 -6.94
CA LEU A 20 4.23 -7.99 -6.02
C LEU A 20 3.42 -7.61 -4.78
N VAL A 21 3.10 -6.31 -4.60
CA VAL A 21 2.26 -5.83 -3.50
C VAL A 21 0.80 -6.05 -3.87
N PRO A 22 0.11 -7.03 -3.26
CA PRO A 22 -1.32 -7.21 -3.51
C PRO A 22 -2.08 -6.00 -2.97
N ASN A 23 -3.12 -5.57 -3.70
CA ASN A 23 -4.00 -4.48 -3.27
C ASN A 23 -3.25 -3.20 -2.84
N GLY A 24 -2.14 -2.88 -3.52
CA GLY A 24 -1.30 -1.72 -3.18
C GLY A 24 -1.96 -0.36 -3.43
N ASP A 25 -3.13 -0.37 -4.07
CA ASP A 25 -4.00 0.78 -4.31
C ASP A 25 -5.14 0.90 -3.27
N PHE A 26 -5.32 -0.09 -2.39
CA PHE A 26 -6.30 -0.12 -1.29
C PHE A 26 -7.78 -0.16 -1.71
N GLU A 27 -8.07 -0.46 -2.97
CA GLU A 27 -9.45 -0.45 -3.49
C GLU A 27 -10.27 -1.65 -3.01
N ARG A 28 -9.61 -2.79 -2.81
CA ARG A 28 -10.28 -4.06 -2.52
C ARG A 28 -10.50 -4.26 -1.00
N ASP A 29 -11.73 -4.66 -0.66
CA ASP A 29 -12.24 -5.01 0.68
C ASP A 29 -13.44 -5.95 0.43
N GLU A 30 -13.16 -7.20 0.08
CA GLU A 30 -14.17 -8.18 -0.33
C GLU A 30 -15.02 -8.67 0.85
N ASN A 31 -14.46 -8.68 2.07
CA ASN A 31 -15.16 -9.12 3.27
C ASN A 31 -15.99 -7.99 3.92
N GLY A 32 -15.79 -6.74 3.51
CA GLY A 32 -16.53 -5.57 3.99
C GLY A 32 -16.21 -5.20 5.43
N ASP A 33 -15.04 -5.57 5.95
CA ASP A 33 -14.64 -5.27 7.34
C ASP A 33 -14.08 -3.85 7.51
N GLY A 34 -13.94 -3.11 6.40
CA GLY A 34 -13.42 -1.74 6.40
C GLY A 34 -11.90 -1.67 6.45
N VAL A 35 -11.20 -2.79 6.27
CA VAL A 35 -9.74 -2.87 6.11
C VAL A 35 -9.44 -3.30 4.67
N PRO A 36 -8.49 -2.66 3.97
CA PRO A 36 -8.10 -3.12 2.65
C PRO A 36 -7.57 -4.56 2.70
N ASP A 37 -8.10 -5.44 1.84
CA ASP A 37 -7.70 -6.84 1.79
C ASP A 37 -6.18 -6.98 1.67
N PHE A 38 -5.62 -7.99 2.34
CA PHE A 38 -4.18 -8.30 2.39
C PHE A 38 -3.32 -7.31 3.17
N TRP A 39 -3.90 -6.29 3.79
CA TRP A 39 -3.19 -5.37 4.67
C TRP A 39 -3.58 -5.57 6.12
N MET A 40 -2.62 -5.31 7.01
CA MET A 40 -2.88 -5.27 8.45
C MET A 40 -1.97 -4.26 9.15
N THR A 41 -2.26 -3.95 10.40
CA THR A 41 -1.33 -3.17 11.22
C THR A 41 -0.13 -4.02 11.62
N ALA A 42 1.06 -3.46 11.47
CA ALA A 42 2.27 -3.95 12.12
C ALA A 42 2.76 -2.84 13.06
N GLY A 43 3.47 -3.19 14.13
CA GLY A 43 4.00 -2.20 15.06
C GLY A 43 4.11 -2.73 16.46
N ALA A 44 4.44 -1.85 17.39
CA ALA A 44 4.65 -2.26 18.77
C ALA A 44 3.32 -2.65 19.45
N PRO A 45 3.23 -3.77 20.19
CA PRO A 45 1.97 -4.27 20.76
C PRO A 45 1.25 -3.29 21.71
N HIS A 46 2.01 -2.38 22.33
CA HIS A 46 1.47 -1.37 23.24
C HIS A 46 0.96 -0.12 22.52
N VAL A 47 1.14 0.00 21.21
CA VAL A 47 0.62 1.10 20.40
C VAL A 47 -0.82 0.78 19.99
N LYS A 48 -1.77 1.62 20.40
CA LYS A 48 -3.17 1.49 20.00
C LYS A 48 -3.35 2.07 18.60
N GLN A 49 -3.43 1.18 17.62
CA GLN A 49 -3.53 1.52 16.21
C GLN A 49 -4.61 0.69 15.50
N GLN A 50 -5.13 1.24 14.41
CA GLN A 50 -6.08 0.59 13.54
C GLN A 50 -5.82 1.01 12.10
N LEU A 51 -5.83 0.06 11.17
CA LEU A 51 -5.92 0.35 9.74
C LEU A 51 -7.39 0.38 9.35
N VAL A 52 -7.80 1.45 8.67
CA VAL A 52 -9.13 1.57 8.08
C VAL A 52 -9.02 2.04 6.64
N ARG A 53 -9.98 1.65 5.82
CA ARG A 53 -10.18 2.23 4.50
C ARG A 53 -10.76 3.64 4.66
N ASP A 54 -10.24 4.58 3.88
CA ASP A 54 -10.63 5.98 3.89
C ASP A 54 -10.86 6.49 2.47
N VAL A 55 -11.59 7.59 2.33
CA VAL A 55 -11.78 8.24 1.03
C VAL A 55 -10.42 8.65 0.47
N GLY A 56 -10.17 8.32 -0.80
CA GLY A 56 -8.93 8.69 -1.48
C GLY A 56 -8.72 10.22 -1.49
N ARG A 57 -7.46 10.64 -1.65
CA ARG A 57 -7.05 12.06 -1.56
C ARG A 57 -7.86 13.00 -2.45
N ASP A 58 -8.29 12.55 -3.62
CA ASP A 58 -9.04 13.33 -4.61
C ASP A 58 -10.55 13.03 -4.59
N GLY A 59 -11.03 12.25 -3.60
CA GLY A 59 -12.40 11.78 -3.53
C GLY A 59 -12.74 10.69 -4.53
N LYS A 60 -11.74 10.15 -5.25
CA LYS A 60 -11.91 9.01 -6.17
C LYS A 60 -11.17 7.81 -5.60
N GLY A 61 -11.89 6.71 -5.43
CA GLY A 61 -11.34 5.51 -4.82
C GLY A 61 -11.02 5.70 -3.34
N PHE A 62 -10.06 4.92 -2.87
CA PHE A 62 -9.77 4.72 -1.47
C PHE A 62 -8.30 4.90 -1.14
N SER A 63 -8.02 5.01 0.16
CA SER A 63 -6.68 4.95 0.72
C SER A 63 -6.69 4.15 2.02
N GLY A 64 -5.54 3.63 2.43
CA GLY A 64 -5.35 3.09 3.77
C GLY A 64 -5.04 4.23 4.75
N ARG A 65 -5.88 4.43 5.77
CA ARG A 65 -5.62 5.34 6.88
C ARG A 65 -5.19 4.55 8.11
N LEU A 66 -3.93 4.74 8.51
CA LEU A 66 -3.42 4.26 9.78
C LEU A 66 -3.78 5.24 10.90
N VAL A 67 -4.76 4.88 11.71
CA VAL A 67 -5.15 5.65 12.89
C VAL A 67 -4.30 5.18 14.06
N CYS A 68 -3.53 6.08 14.66
CA CYS A 68 -2.79 5.83 15.89
C CYS A 68 -3.36 6.71 17.01
N ASN A 69 -3.92 6.08 18.04
CA ASN A 69 -4.62 6.77 19.12
C ASN A 69 -3.73 6.95 20.36
N GLU A 70 -2.76 6.04 20.58
CA GLU A 70 -1.92 6.06 21.78
C GLU A 70 -0.64 5.24 21.59
N PHE A 71 0.50 5.73 22.11
CA PHE A 71 1.76 5.00 22.15
C PHE A 71 2.04 4.26 23.47
N GLY A 72 1.19 4.41 24.49
CA GLY A 72 1.34 3.74 25.79
C GLY A 72 2.69 3.99 26.49
N ASN A 73 3.11 3.04 27.34
CA ASN A 73 4.42 3.03 28.02
C ASN A 73 5.52 2.49 27.09
N GLY A 74 5.76 3.20 25.98
CA GLY A 74 6.64 2.75 24.92
C GLY A 74 8.14 2.92 25.18
N THR A 75 8.93 2.41 24.24
CA THR A 75 10.38 2.64 24.11
C THR A 75 10.65 3.58 22.92
N PRO A 76 11.89 4.08 22.75
CA PRO A 76 12.27 4.81 21.54
C PRO A 76 12.07 4.04 20.21
N ALA A 77 11.92 2.71 20.27
CA ALA A 77 11.63 1.87 19.11
C ALA A 77 10.12 1.68 18.85
N SER A 78 9.24 2.32 19.61
CA SER A 78 7.79 2.22 19.41
C SER A 78 7.39 2.81 18.07
N HIS A 79 6.61 2.07 17.29
CA HIS A 79 6.17 2.49 15.95
C HIS A 79 4.78 1.94 15.63
N ALA A 80 4.07 2.67 14.77
CA ALA A 80 2.83 2.25 14.11
C ALA A 80 3.14 2.11 12.61
N MET A 81 2.73 1.00 12.00
CA MET A 81 2.97 0.73 10.59
C MET A 81 1.90 -0.21 10.02
N ILE A 82 2.00 -0.49 8.72
CA ILE A 82 1.19 -1.49 8.02
C ILE A 82 2.11 -2.53 7.40
N CYS A 83 1.59 -3.73 7.18
CA CYS A 83 2.26 -4.79 6.43
C CYS A 83 1.29 -5.56 5.54
#